data_AF-A0A958ZS83-F1
#
_entry.id   AF-A0A958ZS83-F1
#
_cell.length_a   1.000
_cell.length_b   1.000
_cell.length_c   1.000
_cell.angle_alpha   90.00
_cell.angle_beta   90.00
_cell.angle_gamma   90.00
#
_symmetry.space_group_name_H-M   'P 1'
#
loop_
_entity.id
_entity.type
_entity.pdbx_description
1 polymer ?
#
loop_
_entity_poly.entity_id
_entity_poly.type
_entity_poly.pdbx_seq_one_letter_code
_entity_poly.pdbx_strand_id
1 'polypeptide(L)'
;IAGDTLVDLTGGLGVDSFFLSQKFREVIYLEPNQELMNLVVHNHRQLGQLNIEHRHQSAENFLKSLDKNFDACFIDPSRRDERQRKVFRFQDCQPNVGALLPALTKHFKTILIKAAPLLDITQGLSELKNVAEVYVVSTDNECKELLFKISENEEQTPTIHAVELDKSGGTISEFSFNHFEEKNANVSFSDLQSFLYEPNAVLLKAGAFRLLCSRFDVNKLAPSTHLYTSESIREEFPGKIFKITHTIKPEKRDAAKYIRSGQANVTTRNYPMTPVALKKKLGLKDGGSQYVIGFSGERKKWLVVAERIK
;
A
#
# COMPACT_ATOMS: atom_id res chain seq x y z
N ILE A 1 8.78 -10.76 -9.94
CA ILE A 1 9.97 -11.65 -9.90
C ILE A 1 9.97 -12.58 -11.11
N ALA A 2 11.12 -13.14 -11.50
CA ALA A 2 11.26 -13.98 -12.69
C ALA A 2 12.37 -15.03 -12.48
N GLY A 3 12.40 -16.07 -13.32
CA GLY A 3 13.36 -17.18 -13.28
C GLY A 3 12.70 -18.50 -13.68
N ASP A 4 13.46 -19.59 -13.61
CA ASP A 4 12.94 -20.93 -13.89
C ASP A 4 12.48 -21.64 -12.60
N THR A 5 13.18 -21.39 -11.49
CA THR A 5 12.94 -22.07 -10.21
C THR A 5 12.54 -21.11 -9.09
N LEU A 6 11.46 -21.44 -8.38
CA LEU A 6 10.99 -20.66 -7.22
C LEU A 6 10.74 -21.54 -6.00
N VAL A 7 11.00 -20.99 -4.81
CA VAL A 7 10.59 -21.59 -3.53
C VAL A 7 9.63 -20.63 -2.80
N ASP A 8 8.42 -21.07 -2.52
CA ASP A 8 7.51 -20.44 -1.56
C ASP A 8 7.81 -21.01 -0.17
N LEU A 9 8.43 -20.20 0.67
CA LEU A 9 8.95 -20.61 1.97
C LEU A 9 7.87 -20.67 3.06
N THR A 10 6.68 -20.14 2.78
CA THR A 10 5.61 -19.95 3.78
C THR A 10 4.29 -20.57 3.39
N GLY A 11 4.09 -20.88 2.10
CA GLY A 11 3.03 -21.73 1.58
C GLY A 11 1.61 -21.30 1.92
N GLY A 12 1.15 -21.61 3.14
CA GLY A 12 -0.16 -21.25 3.64
C GLY A 12 -1.27 -21.93 2.84
N LEU A 13 -2.29 -21.18 2.43
CA LEU A 13 -3.39 -21.71 1.60
C LEU A 13 -2.99 -21.97 0.13
N GLY A 14 -1.74 -21.72 -0.26
CA GLY A 14 -1.21 -22.03 -1.60
C GLY A 14 -1.63 -21.05 -2.70
N VAL A 15 -2.39 -20.00 -2.40
CA VAL A 15 -2.86 -19.04 -3.42
C VAL A 15 -1.69 -18.32 -4.10
N ASP A 16 -0.71 -17.84 -3.33
CA ASP A 16 0.47 -17.17 -3.87
C ASP A 16 1.32 -18.15 -4.71
N SER A 17 1.57 -19.36 -4.18
CA SER A 17 2.20 -20.47 -4.93
C SER A 17 1.49 -20.80 -6.25
N PHE A 18 0.15 -20.83 -6.26
CA PHE A 18 -0.63 -21.08 -7.47
C PHE A 18 -0.35 -20.02 -8.53
N PHE A 19 -0.45 -18.73 -8.21
CA PHE A 19 -0.19 -17.67 -9.20
C PHE A 19 1.28 -17.61 -9.62
N LEU A 20 2.21 -17.85 -8.70
CA LEU A 20 3.64 -17.92 -9.01
C LEU A 20 3.97 -19.10 -9.94
N SER A 21 3.35 -20.26 -9.74
CA SER A 21 3.58 -21.45 -10.59
C SER A 21 3.21 -21.27 -12.06
N GLN A 22 2.38 -20.28 -12.39
CA GLN A 22 2.07 -19.94 -13.78
C GLN A 22 3.20 -19.18 -14.49
N LYS A 23 4.20 -18.69 -13.74
CA LYS A 23 5.33 -17.89 -14.25
C LYS A 23 6.68 -18.57 -14.12
N PHE A 24 6.77 -19.65 -13.35
CA PHE A 24 7.98 -20.41 -13.10
C PHE A 24 7.84 -21.83 -13.61
N ARG A 25 8.94 -22.42 -14.06
CA ARG A 25 8.95 -23.80 -14.55
C ARG A 25 8.78 -24.79 -13.40
N GLU A 26 9.43 -24.53 -12.27
CA GLU A 26 9.40 -25.39 -11.08
C GLU A 26 9.17 -24.54 -9.83
N VAL A 27 8.19 -24.92 -9.01
CA VAL A 27 7.89 -24.28 -7.73
C VAL A 27 7.98 -25.30 -6.61
N ILE A 28 8.70 -24.97 -5.54
CA ILE A 28 8.66 -25.74 -4.29
C ILE A 28 7.78 -24.97 -3.29
N TYR A 29 6.74 -25.61 -2.78
CA TYR A 29 5.86 -25.10 -1.73
C TYR A 29 6.25 -25.74 -0.40
N LEU A 30 6.54 -24.93 0.62
CA LEU A 30 6.84 -25.39 1.97
C LEU A 30 5.68 -25.09 2.92
N GLU A 31 5.23 -26.11 3.66
CA GLU A 31 4.21 -25.95 4.69
C GLU A 31 4.47 -26.88 5.87
N PRO A 32 4.72 -26.35 7.09
CA PRO A 32 4.96 -27.17 8.27
C PRO A 32 3.71 -27.82 8.87
N ASN A 33 2.50 -27.45 8.46
CA ASN A 33 1.26 -28.11 8.87
C ASN A 33 0.84 -29.19 7.84
N GLN A 34 1.01 -30.45 8.20
CA GLN A 34 0.67 -31.60 7.35
C GLN A 34 -0.78 -31.62 6.84
N GLU A 35 -1.75 -31.24 7.68
CA GLU A 35 -3.18 -31.23 7.29
C GLU A 35 -3.45 -30.15 6.25
N LEU A 36 -2.92 -28.94 6.46
CA LEU A 36 -3.02 -27.84 5.51
C LEU A 36 -2.32 -28.18 4.19
N MET A 37 -1.11 -28.74 4.24
CA MET A 37 -0.39 -29.17 3.04
C MET A 37 -1.23 -30.16 2.21
N ASN A 38 -1.88 -31.13 2.85
CA ASN A 38 -2.71 -32.12 2.15
C ASN A 38 -3.89 -31.45 1.42
N LEU A 39 -4.52 -30.44 2.03
CA LEU A 39 -5.58 -29.65 1.40
C LEU A 39 -5.05 -28.87 0.19
N VAL A 40 -3.87 -28.25 0.32
CA VAL A 40 -3.26 -27.47 -0.76
C VAL A 40 -2.80 -28.35 -1.91
N VAL A 41 -2.24 -29.54 -1.65
CA VAL A 41 -1.91 -30.54 -2.67
C VAL A 41 -3.16 -30.90 -3.48
N HIS A 42 -4.28 -31.16 -2.80
CA HIS A 42 -5.55 -31.42 -3.47
C HIS A 42 -5.98 -30.23 -4.34
N ASN A 43 -5.98 -29.02 -3.78
CA ASN A 43 -6.41 -27.81 -4.48
C ASN A 43 -5.55 -27.49 -5.71
N HIS A 44 -4.22 -27.54 -5.59
CA HIS A 44 -3.31 -27.30 -6.73
C HIS A 44 -3.55 -28.31 -7.86
N ARG A 45 -3.80 -29.59 -7.53
CA ARG A 45 -4.16 -30.60 -8.53
C ARG A 45 -5.49 -30.30 -9.22
N GLN A 46 -6.52 -29.90 -8.47
CA GLN A 46 -7.82 -29.50 -9.05
C GLN A 46 -7.70 -28.26 -9.94
N LEU A 47 -6.79 -27.35 -9.61
CA LEU A 47 -6.48 -26.14 -10.39
C LEU A 47 -5.46 -26.39 -11.53
N GLY A 48 -5.09 -27.65 -11.78
CA GLY A 48 -4.21 -28.05 -12.89
C GLY A 48 -2.74 -27.67 -12.74
N GLN A 49 -2.28 -27.27 -11.55
CA GLN A 49 -0.86 -26.95 -11.31
C GLN A 49 -0.09 -28.20 -10.92
N LEU A 50 0.65 -28.75 -11.90
CA LEU A 50 1.42 -29.99 -11.75
C LEU A 50 2.92 -29.74 -11.54
N ASN A 51 3.38 -28.49 -11.67
CA ASN A 51 4.77 -28.07 -11.52
C ASN A 51 5.10 -27.57 -10.10
N ILE A 52 4.20 -27.78 -9.13
CA ILE A 52 4.42 -27.44 -7.72
C ILE A 52 4.79 -28.72 -6.96
N GLU A 53 5.99 -28.75 -6.40
CA GLU A 53 6.45 -29.77 -5.45
C GLU A 53 6.13 -29.33 -4.02
N HIS A 54 5.28 -30.07 -3.31
CA HIS A 54 4.91 -29.78 -1.93
C HIS A 54 5.81 -30.52 -0.94
N ARG A 55 6.34 -29.81 0.05
CA ARG A 55 7.19 -30.39 1.10
C ARG A 55 6.67 -30.02 2.49
N HIS A 56 6.49 -31.04 3.33
CA HIS A 56 6.15 -30.86 4.75
C HIS A 56 7.41 -30.47 5.53
N GLN A 57 7.76 -29.19 5.49
CA GLN A 57 8.98 -28.66 6.07
C GLN A 57 8.80 -27.17 6.38
N SER A 58 9.47 -26.66 7.42
CA SER A 58 9.54 -25.23 7.68
C SER A 58 10.63 -24.56 6.83
N ALA A 59 10.52 -23.24 6.62
CA ALA A 59 11.53 -22.44 5.94
C ALA A 59 12.92 -22.61 6.56
N GLU A 60 13.02 -22.56 7.90
CA GLU A 60 14.28 -22.67 8.63
C GLU A 60 14.97 -24.01 8.38
N ASN A 61 14.20 -25.11 8.41
CA ASN A 61 14.75 -26.44 8.20
C ASN A 61 15.15 -26.66 6.74
N PHE A 62 14.35 -26.16 5.79
CA PHE A 62 14.66 -26.24 4.37
C PHE A 62 15.96 -25.50 4.04
N LEU A 63 16.10 -24.27 4.52
CA LEU A 63 17.29 -23.43 4.28
C LEU A 63 18.57 -24.01 4.91
N LYS A 64 18.47 -24.70 6.06
CA LYS A 64 19.62 -25.39 6.66
C LYS A 64 20.11 -26.58 5.83
N SER A 65 19.21 -27.25 5.11
CA SER A 65 19.53 -28.42 4.29
C SER A 65 19.85 -28.08 2.83
N LEU A 66 19.84 -26.79 2.45
CA LEU A 66 19.98 -26.38 1.06
C LEU A 66 21.43 -26.51 0.58
N ASP A 67 21.62 -27.27 -0.49
CA ASP A 67 22.90 -27.50 -1.16
C ASP A 67 22.97 -26.86 -2.56
N LYS A 68 21.82 -26.43 -3.10
CA LYS A 68 21.69 -25.78 -4.41
C LYS A 68 21.09 -24.39 -4.33
N ASN A 69 21.29 -23.60 -5.37
CA ASN A 69 20.71 -22.26 -5.51
C ASN A 69 19.45 -22.30 -6.38
N PHE A 70 18.58 -21.31 -6.19
CA PHE A 70 17.33 -21.11 -6.91
C PHE A 70 17.28 -19.68 -7.47
N ASP A 71 16.44 -19.46 -8.48
CA ASP A 71 16.31 -18.13 -9.07
C ASP A 71 15.56 -17.17 -8.16
N ALA A 72 14.47 -17.64 -7.52
CA ALA A 72 13.67 -16.80 -6.66
C ALA A 72 13.13 -17.52 -5.41
N CYS A 73 12.85 -16.74 -4.36
CA CYS A 73 11.94 -17.18 -3.31
C CYS A 73 10.87 -16.15 -2.98
N PHE A 74 9.77 -16.65 -2.43
CA PHE A 74 8.68 -15.87 -1.87
C PHE A 74 8.53 -16.21 -0.39
N ILE A 75 8.24 -15.21 0.43
CA ILE A 75 8.03 -15.35 1.86
C ILE A 75 6.96 -14.37 2.33
N ASP A 76 5.86 -14.90 2.87
CA ASP A 76 4.76 -14.17 3.53
C ASP A 76 4.73 -14.57 5.01
N PRO A 77 5.59 -13.96 5.84
CA PRO A 77 5.75 -14.38 7.21
C PRO A 77 4.52 -13.97 8.05
N SER A 78 4.09 -14.86 8.93
CA SER A 78 3.04 -14.57 9.90
C SER A 78 3.46 -13.41 10.80
N ARG A 79 2.63 -12.38 10.81
CA ARG A 79 2.73 -11.21 11.70
C ARG A 79 2.12 -11.44 13.09
N ARG A 80 1.90 -12.71 13.46
CA ARG A 80 1.43 -13.09 14.79
C ARG A 80 2.55 -13.82 15.50
N ASP A 81 2.86 -13.37 16.70
CA ASP A 81 3.75 -14.13 17.58
C ASP A 81 3.05 -15.40 18.09
N GLU A 82 3.78 -16.22 18.85
CA GLU A 82 3.27 -17.46 19.46
C GLU A 82 2.04 -17.22 20.36
N ARG A 83 1.85 -15.99 20.86
CA ARG A 83 0.72 -15.57 21.69
C ARG A 83 -0.40 -14.91 20.88
N GLN A 84 -0.38 -15.04 19.55
CA GLN A 84 -1.34 -14.47 18.61
C GLN A 84 -1.41 -12.94 18.58
N ARG A 85 -0.42 -12.25 19.16
CA ARG A 85 -0.33 -10.79 19.17
C ARG A 85 0.24 -10.30 17.85
N LYS A 86 -0.26 -9.15 17.38
CA LYS A 86 0.26 -8.52 16.16
C LYS A 86 1.67 -7.99 16.40
N VAL A 87 2.59 -8.37 15.52
CA VAL A 87 3.95 -7.81 15.45
C VAL A 87 4.10 -6.92 14.22
N PHE A 88 5.11 -6.05 14.25
CA PHE A 88 5.32 -5.02 13.22
C PHE A 88 6.77 -4.97 12.71
N ARG A 89 7.60 -5.95 13.08
CA ARG A 89 9.01 -6.05 12.66
C ARG A 89 9.21 -7.38 11.97
N PHE A 90 10.02 -7.41 10.91
CA PHE A 90 10.34 -8.65 10.19
C PHE A 90 11.08 -9.66 11.06
N GLN A 91 11.88 -9.17 12.01
CA GLN A 91 12.55 -9.99 13.01
C GLN A 91 11.58 -10.63 14.03
N ASP A 92 10.38 -10.09 14.20
CA ASP A 92 9.40 -10.58 15.17
C ASP A 92 8.33 -11.47 14.50
N CYS A 93 8.33 -11.55 13.17
CA CYS A 93 7.44 -12.41 12.39
C CYS A 93 7.86 -13.88 12.46
N GLN A 94 6.97 -14.77 11.99
CA GLN A 94 7.20 -16.21 11.88
C GLN A 94 7.03 -16.68 10.44
N PRO A 95 8.08 -17.16 9.76
CA PRO A 95 9.46 -17.27 10.26
C PRO A 95 10.11 -15.90 10.50
N ASN A 96 11.17 -15.87 11.33
CA ASN A 96 11.96 -14.66 11.57
C ASN A 96 12.77 -14.33 10.30
N VAL A 97 12.26 -13.41 9.50
CA VAL A 97 12.88 -13.04 8.22
C VAL A 97 14.28 -12.49 8.43
N GLY A 98 14.49 -11.65 9.44
CA GLY A 98 15.80 -11.07 9.75
C GLY A 98 16.87 -12.13 10.00
N ALA A 99 16.53 -13.21 10.71
CA ALA A 99 17.43 -14.34 10.96
C ALA A 99 17.66 -15.21 9.72
N LEU A 100 16.69 -15.27 8.80
CA LEU A 100 16.79 -16.04 7.56
C LEU A 100 17.54 -15.30 6.45
N LEU A 101 17.60 -13.96 6.49
CA LEU A 101 18.20 -13.14 5.44
C LEU A 101 19.57 -13.65 4.93
N PRO A 102 20.56 -14.00 5.79
CA PRO A 102 21.86 -14.47 5.30
C PRO A 102 21.77 -15.75 4.45
N ALA A 103 20.89 -16.68 4.83
CA ALA A 103 20.66 -17.89 4.06
C ALA A 103 19.88 -17.61 2.77
N LEU A 104 18.88 -16.71 2.84
CA LEU A 104 18.11 -16.29 1.68
C LEU A 104 19.03 -15.66 0.62
N THR A 105 19.85 -14.68 1.00
CA THR A 105 20.76 -13.99 0.06
C THR A 105 21.85 -14.91 -0.49
N LYS A 106 22.20 -15.98 0.22
CA LYS A 106 23.19 -16.96 -0.24
C LYS A 106 22.63 -17.88 -1.34
N HIS A 107 21.34 -18.21 -1.26
CA HIS A 107 20.75 -19.29 -2.04
C HIS A 107 19.77 -18.83 -3.12
N PHE A 108 19.33 -17.57 -3.09
CA PHE A 108 18.34 -17.03 -4.01
C PHE A 108 18.83 -15.74 -4.67
N LYS A 109 18.74 -15.66 -6.00
CA LYS A 109 19.10 -14.45 -6.75
C LYS A 109 18.10 -13.31 -6.48
N THR A 110 16.82 -13.65 -6.33
CA THR A 110 15.75 -12.70 -6.01
C THR A 110 14.92 -13.19 -4.83
N ILE A 111 14.67 -12.32 -3.85
CA ILE A 111 13.83 -12.64 -2.69
C ILE A 111 12.66 -11.66 -2.69
N LEU A 112 11.43 -12.16 -2.67
CA LEU A 112 10.22 -11.36 -2.54
C LEU A 112 9.58 -11.58 -1.17
N ILE A 113 9.59 -10.55 -0.34
CA ILE A 113 9.03 -10.58 1.02
C ILE A 113 7.71 -9.82 1.00
N LYS A 114 6.62 -10.52 1.31
CA LYS A 114 5.30 -9.92 1.50
C LYS A 114 5.15 -9.40 2.92
N ALA A 115 4.46 -8.28 3.06
CA ALA A 115 4.14 -7.70 4.35
C ALA A 115 2.76 -7.04 4.35
N ALA A 116 2.16 -6.98 5.53
CA ALA A 116 0.88 -6.34 5.71
C ALA A 116 0.99 -4.80 5.53
N PRO A 117 -0.10 -4.12 5.11
CA PRO A 117 -0.16 -2.66 4.95
C PRO A 117 0.22 -1.85 6.19
N LEU A 118 0.16 -2.46 7.36
CA LEU A 118 0.48 -1.81 8.63
C LEU A 118 1.99 -1.66 8.87
N LEU A 119 2.83 -2.44 8.19
CA LEU A 119 4.28 -2.36 8.35
C LEU A 119 4.78 -1.00 7.84
N ASP A 120 5.58 -0.28 8.62
CA ASP A 120 6.22 0.95 8.16
C ASP A 120 7.31 0.64 7.12
N ILE A 121 7.30 1.36 5.98
CA ILE A 121 8.23 1.09 4.88
C ILE A 121 9.66 1.47 5.28
N THR A 122 9.84 2.59 5.97
CA THR A 122 11.17 3.05 6.43
C THR A 122 11.77 2.03 7.39
N GLN A 123 10.94 1.53 8.31
CA GLN A 123 11.32 0.48 9.24
C GLN A 123 11.69 -0.82 8.50
N GLY A 124 10.86 -1.26 7.54
CA GLY A 124 11.15 -2.42 6.71
C GLY A 124 12.49 -2.31 5.96
N LEU A 125 12.75 -1.14 5.36
CA LEU A 125 14.02 -0.84 4.69
C LEU A 125 15.22 -0.79 5.64
N SER A 126 15.02 -0.49 6.92
CA SER A 126 16.09 -0.53 7.93
C SER A 126 16.41 -1.94 8.43
N GLU A 127 15.44 -2.85 8.37
CA GLU A 127 15.58 -4.24 8.83
C GLU A 127 16.10 -5.17 7.71
N LEU A 128 15.77 -4.86 6.47
CA LEU A 128 16.17 -5.62 5.28
C LEU A 128 17.41 -4.99 4.62
N LYS A 129 18.33 -5.82 4.13
CA LYS A 129 19.49 -5.37 3.35
C LYS A 129 19.24 -5.59 1.86
N ASN A 130 19.85 -4.76 1.01
CA ASN A 130 19.84 -4.89 -0.46
C ASN A 130 18.43 -4.92 -1.09
N VAL A 131 17.48 -4.19 -0.50
CA VAL A 131 16.15 -4.00 -1.10
C VAL A 131 16.31 -3.15 -2.36
N ALA A 132 15.96 -3.71 -3.52
CA ALA A 132 16.00 -3.00 -4.79
C ALA A 132 14.68 -2.26 -5.06
N GLU A 133 13.55 -2.90 -4.74
CA GLU A 133 12.22 -2.37 -5.02
C GLU A 133 11.28 -2.62 -3.84
N VAL A 134 10.38 -1.67 -3.60
CA VAL A 134 9.23 -1.80 -2.70
C VAL A 134 7.97 -1.54 -3.49
N TYR A 135 7.04 -2.49 -3.51
CA TYR A 135 5.72 -2.29 -4.09
C TYR A 135 4.71 -2.03 -2.99
N VAL A 136 3.92 -0.98 -3.15
CA VAL A 136 2.76 -0.66 -2.34
C VAL A 136 1.54 -0.89 -3.22
N VAL A 137 0.72 -1.87 -2.89
CA VAL A 137 -0.39 -2.30 -3.74
C VAL A 137 -1.72 -1.96 -3.06
N SER A 138 -2.65 -1.36 -3.81
CA SER A 138 -4.03 -1.16 -3.39
C SER A 138 -5.03 -1.65 -4.43
N THR A 139 -6.23 -1.92 -3.95
CA THR A 139 -7.44 -2.13 -4.75
C THR A 139 -8.59 -1.41 -4.06
N ASP A 140 -9.49 -0.79 -4.82
CA ASP A 140 -10.60 0.02 -4.28
C ASP A 140 -10.10 1.13 -3.33
N ASN A 141 -8.93 1.70 -3.63
CA ASN A 141 -8.28 2.74 -2.82
C ASN A 141 -8.04 2.32 -1.35
N GLU A 142 -7.76 1.04 -1.12
CA GLU A 142 -7.30 0.48 0.15
C GLU A 142 -5.99 -0.28 -0.07
N CYS A 143 -4.94 0.08 0.67
CA CYS A 143 -3.67 -0.67 0.60
C CYS A 143 -3.87 -2.09 1.14
N LYS A 144 -3.51 -3.08 0.32
CA LYS A 144 -3.70 -4.51 0.60
C LYS A 144 -2.43 -5.18 1.07
N GLU A 145 -1.29 -4.82 0.49
CA GLU A 145 0.00 -5.41 0.82
C GLU A 145 1.17 -4.52 0.43
N LEU A 146 2.31 -4.84 1.03
CA LEU A 146 3.63 -4.35 0.66
C LEU A 146 4.47 -5.54 0.18
N LEU A 147 5.29 -5.34 -0.85
CA LEU A 147 6.24 -6.34 -1.31
C LEU A 147 7.63 -5.72 -1.34
N PHE A 148 8.59 -6.34 -0.65
CA PHE A 148 9.99 -5.94 -0.66
C PHE A 148 10.75 -6.94 -1.52
N LYS A 149 11.36 -6.46 -2.60
CA LYS A 149 12.18 -7.26 -3.49
C LYS A 149 13.65 -6.99 -3.19
N ILE A 150 14.35 -8.02 -2.76
CA ILE A 150 15.80 -8.03 -2.57
C ILE A 150 16.44 -8.72 -3.78
N SER A 151 17.56 -8.18 -4.26
CA SER A 151 18.36 -8.75 -5.34
C SER A 151 19.85 -8.47 -5.10
N GLU A 152 20.74 -9.17 -5.81
CA GLU A 152 22.20 -9.13 -5.63
C GLU A 152 22.90 -7.78 -5.88
N ASN A 153 22.17 -6.69 -6.13
CA ASN A 153 22.77 -5.37 -6.33
C ASN A 153 22.99 -4.66 -4.99
N GLU A 154 24.25 -4.65 -4.55
CA GLU A 154 24.71 -3.81 -3.45
C GLU A 154 24.71 -2.35 -3.90
N GLU A 155 24.12 -1.46 -3.08
CA GLU A 155 24.10 0.00 -3.28
C GLU A 155 23.11 0.58 -4.32
N GLN A 156 21.81 0.28 -4.18
CA GLN A 156 20.78 1.10 -4.82
C GLN A 156 19.84 1.71 -3.78
N THR A 157 19.49 2.98 -3.97
CA THR A 157 18.36 3.57 -3.24
C THR A 157 17.10 2.85 -3.75
N PRO A 158 16.33 2.17 -2.88
CA PRO A 158 15.21 1.37 -3.32
C PRO A 158 14.19 2.21 -4.09
N THR A 159 13.69 1.67 -5.20
CA THR A 159 12.56 2.28 -5.91
C THR A 159 11.26 1.84 -5.24
N ILE A 160 10.41 2.81 -4.90
CA ILE A 160 9.08 2.59 -4.34
C ILE A 160 8.06 2.76 -5.46
N HIS A 161 7.29 1.71 -5.71
CA HIS A 161 6.20 1.64 -6.68
C HIS A 161 4.86 1.68 -5.94
N ALA A 162 4.10 2.76 -6.11
CA ALA A 162 2.73 2.88 -5.63
C ALA A 162 1.76 2.49 -6.75
N VAL A 163 1.07 1.36 -6.60
CA VAL A 163 0.25 0.75 -7.67
C VAL A 163 -1.19 0.55 -7.18
N GLU A 164 -2.14 1.23 -7.82
CA GLU A 164 -3.56 0.96 -7.65
C GLU A 164 -4.02 0.00 -8.76
N LEU A 165 -4.62 -1.12 -8.36
CA LEU A 165 -5.17 -2.13 -9.24
C LEU A 165 -6.70 -2.10 -9.22
N ASP A 166 -7.32 -2.41 -10.35
CA ASP A 166 -8.73 -2.72 -10.42
C ASP A 166 -9.02 -4.14 -9.90
N LYS A 167 -10.31 -4.50 -9.83
CA LYS A 167 -10.75 -5.82 -9.35
C LYS A 167 -10.35 -6.99 -10.25
N SER A 168 -9.98 -6.72 -11.50
CA SER A 168 -9.47 -7.71 -12.45
C SER A 168 -7.94 -7.83 -12.44
N GLY A 169 -7.25 -7.00 -11.65
CA GLY A 169 -5.79 -6.95 -11.59
C GLY A 169 -5.15 -6.01 -12.61
N GLY A 170 -5.94 -5.20 -13.34
CA GLY A 170 -5.43 -4.17 -14.25
C GLY A 170 -4.92 -2.94 -13.49
N THR A 171 -3.83 -2.34 -13.96
CA THR A 171 -3.26 -1.13 -13.34
C THR A 171 -4.12 0.09 -13.64
N ILE A 172 -4.70 0.69 -12.60
CA ILE A 172 -5.45 1.97 -12.67
C ILE A 172 -4.47 3.15 -12.65
N SER A 173 -3.51 3.11 -11.74
CA SER A 173 -2.49 4.15 -11.61
C SER A 173 -1.20 3.58 -11.03
N GLU A 174 -0.07 4.05 -11.55
CA GLU A 174 1.25 3.72 -11.04
C GLU A 174 2.05 5.01 -10.80
N PHE A 175 2.78 5.05 -9.69
CA PHE A 175 3.68 6.13 -9.36
C PHE A 175 4.96 5.58 -8.72
N SER A 176 6.09 5.82 -9.39
CA SER A 176 7.39 5.28 -8.98
C SER A 176 8.35 6.41 -8.60
N PHE A 177 9.06 6.24 -7.49
CA PHE A 177 10.02 7.20 -6.97
C PHE A 177 10.95 6.54 -5.96
N ASN A 178 12.02 7.20 -5.56
CA ASN A 178 12.82 6.78 -4.42
C ASN A 178 12.84 7.83 -3.29
N HIS A 179 13.32 7.45 -2.11
CA HIS A 179 13.32 8.34 -0.94
C HIS A 179 14.17 9.61 -1.15
N PHE A 180 15.23 9.53 -1.97
CA PHE A 180 16.06 10.69 -2.29
C PHE A 180 15.30 11.71 -3.15
N GLU A 181 14.57 11.27 -4.17
CA GLU A 181 13.71 12.14 -4.97
C GLU A 181 12.65 12.82 -4.12
N GLU A 182 11.96 12.08 -3.26
CA GLU A 182 10.92 12.62 -2.39
C GLU A 182 11.48 13.66 -1.42
N LYS A 183 12.59 13.35 -0.76
CA LYS A 183 13.24 14.27 0.19
C LYS A 183 13.68 15.58 -0.47
N ASN A 184 14.21 15.51 -1.69
CA ASN A 184 14.75 16.68 -2.41
C ASN A 184 13.73 17.39 -3.31
N ALA A 185 12.52 16.85 -3.47
CA ALA A 185 11.47 17.48 -4.25
C ALA A 185 11.08 18.85 -3.68
N ASN A 186 10.87 19.82 -4.57
CA ASN A 186 10.34 21.13 -4.21
C ASN A 186 8.86 21.02 -3.84
N VAL A 187 8.45 21.72 -2.78
CA VAL A 187 7.06 21.79 -2.33
C VAL A 187 6.62 23.23 -2.35
N SER A 188 5.59 23.51 -3.14
CA SER A 188 4.85 24.76 -3.07
C SER A 188 3.70 24.61 -2.09
N PHE A 189 3.48 25.64 -1.28
CA PHE A 189 2.34 25.75 -0.39
C PHE A 189 1.44 26.90 -0.83
N SER A 190 0.13 26.73 -0.71
CA SER A 190 -0.83 27.80 -0.95
C SER A 190 -2.04 27.66 -0.03
N ASP A 191 -2.77 28.76 0.12
CA ASP A 191 -4.15 28.69 0.60
C ASP A 191 -5.03 27.95 -0.44
N LEU A 192 -6.25 27.59 -0.02
CA LEU A 192 -7.24 26.91 -0.85
C LEU A 192 -7.50 27.65 -2.17
N GLN A 193 -7.51 26.91 -3.27
CA GLN A 193 -7.85 27.35 -4.62
C GLN A 193 -9.11 26.63 -5.14
N SER A 194 -9.42 26.77 -6.42
CA SER A 194 -10.63 26.27 -7.07
C SER A 194 -10.78 24.74 -7.07
N PHE A 195 -9.67 23.99 -7.09
CA PHE A 195 -9.68 22.52 -7.06
C PHE A 195 -8.94 21.98 -5.84
N LEU A 196 -9.40 20.84 -5.33
CA LEU A 196 -8.82 20.13 -4.20
C LEU A 196 -8.56 18.67 -4.57
N TYR A 197 -7.41 18.15 -4.16
CA TYR A 197 -6.95 16.81 -4.52
C TYR A 197 -6.64 15.99 -3.27
N GLU A 198 -7.12 14.75 -3.27
CA GLU A 198 -6.83 13.74 -2.24
C GLU A 198 -6.11 12.56 -2.90
N PRO A 199 -4.82 12.30 -2.59
CA PRO A 199 -4.07 11.19 -3.18
C PRO A 199 -4.69 9.84 -2.88
N ASN A 200 -4.46 8.87 -3.77
CA ASN A 200 -4.81 7.48 -3.52
C ASN A 200 -4.07 6.91 -2.29
N ALA A 201 -4.65 5.87 -1.68
CA ALA A 201 -4.13 5.26 -0.47
C ALA A 201 -2.70 4.73 -0.63
N VAL A 202 -2.33 4.23 -1.81
CA VAL A 202 -0.96 3.80 -2.12
C VAL A 202 0.05 4.93 -2.05
N LEU A 203 -0.28 6.14 -2.50
CA LEU A 203 0.64 7.28 -2.41
C LEU A 203 0.81 7.74 -0.96
N LEU A 204 -0.30 7.74 -0.21
CA LEU A 204 -0.26 8.05 1.22
C LEU A 204 0.60 7.02 1.98
N LYS A 205 0.47 5.74 1.62
CA LYS A 205 1.23 4.66 2.25
C LYS A 205 2.70 4.66 1.82
N ALA A 206 2.99 4.94 0.55
CA ALA A 206 4.33 5.04 0.00
C ALA A 206 5.09 6.27 0.54
N GLY A 207 4.37 7.30 0.99
CA GLY A 207 4.98 8.54 1.49
C GLY A 207 5.35 9.53 0.39
N ALA A 208 4.72 9.45 -0.78
CA ALA A 208 4.90 10.41 -1.86
C ALA A 208 4.07 11.67 -1.59
N PHE A 209 4.65 12.64 -0.87
CA PHE A 209 3.95 13.86 -0.46
C PHE A 209 4.45 15.10 -1.19
N ARG A 210 5.76 15.21 -1.37
CA ARG A 210 6.45 16.37 -1.92
C ARG A 210 6.46 16.29 -3.44
N LEU A 211 6.79 15.11 -3.98
CA LEU A 211 6.82 14.87 -5.42
C LEU A 211 5.48 15.10 -6.11
N LEU A 212 4.36 14.97 -5.40
CA LEU A 212 3.05 15.24 -5.99
C LEU A 212 2.92 16.71 -6.42
N CYS A 213 3.50 17.65 -5.68
CA CYS A 213 3.48 19.06 -6.05
C CYS A 213 4.23 19.30 -7.37
N SER A 214 5.47 18.80 -7.47
CA SER A 214 6.30 19.03 -8.65
C SER A 214 5.85 18.25 -9.88
N ARG A 215 5.35 17.02 -9.73
CA ARG A 215 4.95 16.16 -10.86
C ARG A 215 3.57 16.49 -11.43
N PHE A 216 2.67 17.09 -10.63
CA PHE A 216 1.30 17.40 -11.07
C PHE A 216 0.96 18.89 -11.07
N ASP A 217 1.93 19.76 -10.78
CA ASP A 217 1.75 21.22 -10.74
C ASP A 217 0.57 21.62 -9.82
N VAL A 218 0.64 21.12 -8.58
CA VAL A 218 -0.31 21.39 -7.49
C VAL A 218 0.42 21.93 -6.26
N ASN A 219 -0.30 22.67 -5.43
CA ASN A 219 0.21 23.22 -4.18
C ASN A 219 -0.28 22.40 -2.99
N LYS A 220 0.56 22.18 -1.99
CA LYS A 220 0.14 21.50 -0.75
C LYS A 220 -0.52 22.50 0.19
N LEU A 221 -1.57 22.09 0.89
CA LEU A 221 -2.31 22.99 1.79
C LEU A 221 -1.60 23.27 3.12
N ALA A 222 -0.85 22.29 3.63
CA ALA A 222 0.00 22.39 4.83
C ALA A 222 0.92 21.15 4.94
N PRO A 223 2.03 21.20 5.68
CA PRO A 223 2.96 20.07 5.82
C PRO A 223 2.29 18.75 6.21
N SER A 224 1.45 18.73 7.26
CA SER A 224 0.76 17.53 7.75
C SER A 224 -0.65 17.33 7.19
N THR A 225 -1.08 18.15 6.22
CA THR A 225 -2.36 17.99 5.53
C THR A 225 -2.07 17.43 4.14
N HIS A 226 -2.22 16.12 3.95
CA HIS A 226 -2.00 15.44 2.67
C HIS A 226 -3.16 15.69 1.69
N LEU A 227 -3.45 16.97 1.45
CA LEU A 227 -4.36 17.48 0.44
C LEU A 227 -3.63 18.57 -0.35
N TYR A 228 -3.96 18.65 -1.64
CA TYR A 228 -3.34 19.56 -2.59
C TYR A 228 -4.41 20.42 -3.25
N THR A 229 -4.01 21.52 -3.88
CA THR A 229 -4.92 22.47 -4.52
C THR A 229 -4.29 23.13 -5.73
N SER A 230 -5.11 23.56 -6.69
CA SER A 230 -4.71 24.30 -7.88
C SER A 230 -5.87 25.16 -8.38
N GLU A 231 -5.55 26.17 -9.20
CA GLU A 231 -6.58 27.02 -9.81
C GLU A 231 -7.29 26.33 -10.99
N SER A 232 -6.54 25.60 -11.81
CA SER A 232 -7.04 24.80 -12.93
C SER A 232 -6.96 23.31 -12.60
N ILE A 233 -7.85 22.51 -13.21
CA ILE A 233 -7.91 21.07 -12.97
C ILE A 233 -6.64 20.34 -13.44
N ARG A 234 -6.21 19.34 -12.64
CA ARG A 234 -5.14 18.39 -12.98
C ARG A 234 -5.73 16.98 -13.11
N GLU A 235 -6.23 16.64 -14.29
CA GLU A 235 -6.97 15.38 -14.54
C GLU A 235 -6.10 14.12 -14.29
N GLU A 236 -4.80 14.24 -14.57
CA GLU A 236 -3.80 13.19 -14.36
C GLU A 236 -3.45 12.97 -12.88
N PHE A 237 -3.99 13.75 -11.94
CA PHE A 237 -3.69 13.58 -10.53
C PHE A 237 -4.13 12.16 -10.05
N PRO A 238 -3.23 11.40 -9.40
CA PRO A 238 -3.49 10.04 -8.94
C PRO A 238 -4.25 10.04 -7.61
N GLY A 239 -5.55 10.32 -7.70
CA GLY A 239 -6.38 10.55 -6.52
C GLY A 239 -7.79 10.97 -6.88
N LYS A 240 -8.52 11.39 -5.84
CA LYS A 240 -9.80 12.05 -6.01
C LYS A 240 -9.60 13.52 -6.32
N ILE A 241 -10.44 14.04 -7.21
CA ILE A 241 -10.42 15.44 -7.62
C ILE A 241 -11.76 16.05 -7.25
N PHE A 242 -11.71 17.18 -6.56
CA PHE A 242 -12.89 17.92 -6.13
C PHE A 242 -12.86 19.34 -6.67
N LYS A 243 -14.00 19.81 -7.22
CA LYS A 243 -14.22 21.22 -7.50
C LYS A 243 -14.83 21.87 -6.28
N ILE A 244 -14.17 22.89 -5.75
CA ILE A 244 -14.69 23.66 -4.63
C ILE A 244 -15.83 24.53 -5.15
N THR A 245 -16.99 24.42 -4.50
CA THR A 245 -18.15 25.27 -4.82
C THR A 245 -18.28 26.41 -3.81
N HIS A 246 -18.09 26.11 -2.52
CA HIS A 246 -18.29 27.07 -1.44
C HIS A 246 -17.37 26.78 -0.26
N THR A 247 -16.96 27.84 0.45
CA THR A 247 -16.41 27.73 1.81
C THR A 247 -17.51 28.04 2.81
N ILE A 248 -17.62 27.25 3.87
CA ILE A 248 -18.67 27.38 4.88
C ILE A 248 -18.08 27.42 6.29
N LYS A 249 -18.86 27.94 7.24
CA LYS A 249 -18.57 27.80 8.67
C LYS A 249 -19.10 26.46 9.18
N PRO A 250 -18.55 25.90 10.28
CA PRO A 250 -19.00 24.64 10.86
C PRO A 250 -20.32 24.81 11.62
N GLU A 251 -21.35 25.32 10.95
CA GLU A 251 -22.67 25.66 11.48
C GLU A 251 -23.76 25.07 10.58
N LYS A 252 -24.81 24.54 11.20
CA LYS A 252 -25.94 23.91 10.49
C LYS A 252 -26.60 24.85 9.47
N ARG A 253 -26.71 26.15 9.81
CA ARG A 253 -27.31 27.16 8.93
C ARG A 253 -26.49 27.38 7.66
N ASP A 254 -25.16 27.37 7.76
CA ASP A 254 -24.29 27.55 6.58
C ASP A 254 -24.29 26.32 5.68
N ALA A 255 -24.27 25.11 6.24
CA ALA A 255 -24.42 23.89 5.45
C ALA A 255 -25.76 23.84 4.70
N ALA A 256 -26.86 24.20 5.37
CA ALA A 256 -28.21 24.17 4.78
C ALA A 256 -28.40 25.13 3.58
N LYS A 257 -27.57 26.19 3.45
CA LYS A 257 -27.61 27.10 2.29
C LYS A 257 -27.23 26.41 1.00
N TYR A 258 -26.24 25.50 1.06
CA TYR A 258 -25.60 24.91 -0.12
C TYR A 258 -25.89 23.42 -0.29
N ILE A 259 -26.34 22.74 0.77
CA ILE A 259 -26.66 21.31 0.78
C ILE A 259 -28.15 21.14 1.08
N ARG A 260 -29.00 21.47 0.10
CA ARG A 260 -30.46 21.49 0.26
C ARG A 260 -31.07 20.10 0.51
N SER A 261 -30.41 19.05 0.04
CA SER A 261 -30.82 17.66 0.29
C SER A 261 -30.67 17.25 1.77
N GLY A 262 -29.85 17.98 2.55
CA GLY A 262 -29.43 17.57 3.88
C GLY A 262 -28.53 16.32 3.89
N GLN A 263 -28.04 15.89 2.73
CA GLN A 263 -27.17 14.73 2.55
C GLN A 263 -25.84 15.13 1.92
N ALA A 264 -24.73 14.70 2.51
CA ALA A 264 -23.40 14.87 1.95
C ALA A 264 -22.40 13.83 2.49
N ASN A 265 -21.38 13.55 1.70
CA ASN A 265 -20.23 12.75 2.09
C ASN A 265 -19.26 13.63 2.90
N VAL A 266 -19.12 13.34 4.20
CA VAL A 266 -18.27 14.15 5.09
C VAL A 266 -16.93 13.46 5.30
N THR A 267 -15.82 14.18 5.08
CA THR A 267 -14.46 13.70 5.36
C THR A 267 -13.63 14.82 5.98
N THR A 268 -12.55 14.43 6.65
CA THR A 268 -11.64 15.39 7.29
C THR A 268 -10.18 14.99 7.14
N ARG A 269 -9.28 15.96 7.04
CA ARG A 269 -7.83 15.76 7.02
C ARG A 269 -7.14 16.76 7.94
N ASN A 270 -6.52 16.25 9.01
CA ASN A 270 -5.90 17.10 10.04
C ASN A 270 -6.86 18.19 10.54
N TYR A 271 -8.09 17.81 10.93
CA TYR A 271 -9.13 18.74 11.37
C TYR A 271 -9.55 18.41 12.81
N PRO A 272 -10.01 19.38 13.62
CA PRO A 272 -10.31 19.16 15.05
C PRO A 272 -11.47 18.20 15.35
N MET A 273 -12.30 17.92 14.35
CA MET A 273 -13.47 17.06 14.49
C MET A 273 -13.32 15.85 13.58
N THR A 274 -13.79 14.70 14.05
CA THR A 274 -13.94 13.51 13.20
C THR A 274 -15.04 13.74 12.16
N PRO A 275 -15.06 12.98 11.05
CA PRO A 275 -16.13 13.09 10.05
C PRO A 275 -17.53 12.90 10.65
N VAL A 276 -17.68 11.94 11.58
CA VAL A 276 -18.95 11.65 12.27
C VAL A 276 -19.39 12.83 13.13
N ALA A 277 -18.49 13.39 13.93
CA ALA A 277 -18.81 14.53 14.80
C ALA A 277 -19.16 15.78 13.97
N LEU A 278 -18.40 16.04 12.90
CA LEU A 278 -18.63 17.16 11.99
C LEU A 278 -19.99 17.01 11.28
N LYS A 279 -20.29 15.84 10.73
CA LYS A 279 -21.58 15.52 10.09
C LYS A 279 -22.76 15.78 11.04
N LYS A 280 -22.67 15.30 12.29
CA LYS A 280 -23.68 15.54 13.33
C LYS A 280 -23.84 17.04 13.62
N LYS A 281 -22.74 17.79 13.76
CA LYS A 281 -22.76 19.23 14.01
C LYS A 281 -23.42 20.02 12.88
N LEU A 282 -23.19 19.60 11.63
CA LEU A 282 -23.80 20.22 10.44
C LEU A 282 -25.24 19.77 10.21
N GLY A 283 -25.74 18.77 10.94
CA GLY A 283 -27.09 18.24 10.78
C GLY A 283 -27.29 17.50 9.47
N LEU A 284 -26.24 16.87 8.94
CA LEU A 284 -26.24 16.16 7.65
C LEU A 284 -26.42 14.65 7.84
N LYS A 285 -26.97 13.99 6.82
CA LYS A 285 -27.03 12.53 6.68
C LYS A 285 -26.04 12.06 5.61
N ASP A 286 -25.71 10.76 5.60
CA ASP A 286 -24.91 10.17 4.53
C ASP A 286 -25.69 10.12 3.21
N GLY A 287 -24.97 10.17 2.10
CA GLY A 287 -25.50 10.12 0.74
C GLY A 287 -25.38 11.44 -0.01
N GLY A 288 -26.01 11.50 -1.18
CA GLY A 288 -25.90 12.64 -2.10
C GLY A 288 -24.58 12.65 -2.89
N SER A 289 -24.48 13.60 -3.83
CA SER A 289 -23.31 13.80 -4.68
C SER A 289 -22.31 14.83 -4.13
N GLN A 290 -22.72 15.63 -3.14
CA GLN A 290 -21.89 16.67 -2.56
C GLN A 290 -20.97 16.12 -1.46
N TYR A 291 -19.80 16.73 -1.35
CA TYR A 291 -18.81 16.46 -0.33
C TYR A 291 -18.66 17.65 0.61
N VAL A 292 -18.49 17.37 1.89
CA VAL A 292 -18.05 18.35 2.89
C VAL A 292 -16.70 17.92 3.43
N ILE A 293 -15.69 18.76 3.21
CA ILE A 293 -14.30 18.41 3.51
C ILE A 293 -13.75 19.42 4.51
N GLY A 294 -13.42 18.95 5.71
CA GLY A 294 -12.78 19.76 6.75
C GLY A 294 -11.27 19.51 6.79
N PHE A 295 -10.45 20.55 6.71
CA PHE A 295 -8.99 20.38 6.77
C PHE A 295 -8.26 21.60 7.35
N SER A 296 -7.03 21.40 7.82
CA SER A 296 -6.16 22.50 8.24
C SER A 296 -5.25 22.94 7.10
N GLY A 297 -5.28 24.22 6.74
CA GLY A 297 -4.22 24.86 5.97
C GLY A 297 -3.16 25.45 6.92
N GLU A 298 -2.15 26.13 6.38
CA GLU A 298 -1.07 26.72 7.20
C GLU A 298 -1.56 27.80 8.18
N ARG A 299 -2.49 28.66 7.74
CA ARG A 299 -2.93 29.83 8.51
C ARG A 299 -4.25 29.62 9.25
N LYS A 300 -5.12 28.78 8.69
CA LYS A 300 -6.46 28.57 9.20
C LYS A 300 -7.02 27.20 8.83
N LYS A 301 -8.11 26.86 9.48
CA LYS A 301 -8.92 25.67 9.19
C LYS A 301 -9.96 26.02 8.13
N TRP A 302 -10.15 25.12 7.18
CA TRP A 302 -11.11 25.24 6.10
C TRP A 302 -12.22 24.20 6.27
N LEU A 303 -13.42 24.58 5.85
CA LEU A 303 -14.54 23.68 5.68
C LEU A 303 -15.21 24.05 4.35
N VAL A 304 -15.21 23.12 3.42
CA VAL A 304 -15.64 23.38 2.04
C VAL A 304 -16.77 22.44 1.64
N VAL A 305 -17.65 22.94 0.77
CA VAL A 305 -18.59 22.13 -0.01
C VAL A 305 -18.02 21.96 -1.41
N ALA A 306 -17.94 20.72 -1.87
CA ALA A 306 -17.31 20.38 -3.13
C ALA A 306 -18.07 19.31 -3.90
N GLU A 307 -17.83 19.26 -5.20
CA GLU A 307 -18.32 18.22 -6.10
C GLU A 307 -17.15 17.35 -6.52
N ARG A 308 -17.33 16.03 -6.50
CA ARG A 308 -16.29 15.09 -6.93
C ARG A 308 -16.32 14.96 -8.45
N ILE A 309 -15.18 15.21 -9.09
CA ILE A 309 -14.97 15.04 -10.52
C ILE A 309 -14.42 13.64 -10.81
N LYS A 310 -13.48 13.17 -9.99
CA LYS A 310 -12.78 11.89 -10.10
C LYS A 310 -12.67 11.23 -8.73
#